data_AF-A0A8T7JY85-F1
#
_entry.id   AF-A0A8T7JY85-F1
#
_cell.length_a   1.000
_cell.length_b   1.000
_cell.length_c   1.000
_cell.angle_alpha   90.00
_cell.angle_beta   90.00
_cell.angle_gamma   90.00
#
_symmetry.space_group_name_H-M   'P 1'
#
loop_
_entity.id
_entity.type
_entity.pdbx_description
1 polymer ?
#
loop_
_entity_poly.entity_id
_entity_poly.type
_entity_poly.pdbx_seq_one_letter_code
_entity_poly.pdbx_strand_id
1 'polypeptide(L)'
;MPQGAHTYISPRWYNHVNAPTWNYINVHVYGKVRMLEGEELKSLLDQLIKKHEAGTGYSMDGLPADFVEKEMLGVAGFALDVTRLDAASKLSQNRDDESYASIISHLKARGEDASAEVANEMKDRRK
;
A
#
# COMPACT_ATOMS: atom_id res chain seq x y z
N MET A 1 -6.00 -1.71 -7.94
CA MET A 1 -4.57 -1.37 -7.73
C MET A 1 -4.47 -0.87 -6.30
N PRO A 2 -3.76 -1.52 -5.37
CA PRO A 2 -3.52 -0.91 -4.07
C PRO A 2 -2.65 0.33 -4.32
N GLN A 3 -3.29 1.50 -4.27
CA GLN A 3 -2.62 2.79 -4.36
C GLN A 3 -2.24 3.17 -2.94
N GLY A 4 -1.01 3.65 -2.72
CA GLY A 4 -0.67 4.26 -1.43
C GLY A 4 -1.56 5.47 -1.15
N ALA A 5 -1.45 6.02 0.07
CA ALA A 5 -2.25 7.17 0.49
C ALA A 5 -2.23 8.29 -0.56
N HIS A 6 -3.41 8.76 -0.96
CA HIS A 6 -3.56 9.83 -1.94
C HIS A 6 -4.83 10.65 -1.67
N THR A 7 -4.79 11.95 -1.97
CA THR A 7 -5.93 12.84 -1.75
C THR A 7 -5.82 14.12 -2.58
N TYR A 8 -6.98 14.70 -2.90
CA TYR A 8 -7.08 15.98 -3.59
C TYR A 8 -6.76 17.16 -2.67
N ILE A 9 -5.91 18.07 -3.15
CA ILE A 9 -5.53 19.32 -2.51
C ILE A 9 -6.25 20.48 -3.18
N SER A 10 -7.13 21.13 -2.42
CA SER A 10 -7.91 22.26 -2.93
C SER A 10 -7.04 23.52 -3.07
N PRO A 11 -7.16 24.26 -4.19
CA PRO A 11 -6.50 25.55 -4.36
C PRO A 11 -6.99 26.61 -3.36
N ARG A 12 -8.10 26.36 -2.65
CA ARG A 12 -8.65 27.26 -1.62
C ARG A 12 -7.89 27.21 -0.29
N TRP A 13 -6.95 26.28 -0.13
CA TRP A 13 -6.22 26.08 1.13
C TRP A 13 -4.90 26.83 1.19
N TYR A 14 -4.47 27.41 0.07
CA TYR A 14 -3.26 28.22 -0.02
C TYR A 14 -3.56 29.67 0.37
N ASN A 15 -2.55 30.39 0.85
CA ASN A 15 -2.62 31.82 1.14
C ASN A 15 -2.49 32.71 -0.13
N HIS A 16 -2.36 32.11 -1.31
CA HIS A 16 -2.25 32.78 -2.61
C HIS A 16 -2.95 31.97 -3.72
N VAL A 17 -3.11 32.57 -4.91
CA VAL A 17 -3.67 31.89 -6.09
C VAL A 17 -2.80 30.70 -6.47
N ASN A 18 -3.39 29.50 -6.52
CA ASN A 18 -2.69 28.27 -6.84
C ASN A 18 -3.56 27.32 -7.68
N ALA A 19 -2.93 26.30 -8.25
CA ALA A 19 -3.62 25.27 -9.03
C ALA A 19 -4.09 24.10 -8.15
N PRO A 20 -5.23 23.47 -8.48
CA PRO A 20 -5.65 22.22 -7.85
C PRO A 20 -4.64 21.09 -8.11
N THR A 21 -4.44 20.20 -7.14
CA THR A 21 -3.51 19.08 -7.32
C THR A 21 -3.86 17.87 -6.46
N TRP A 22 -3.08 16.80 -6.59
CA TRP A 22 -3.17 15.60 -5.75
C TRP A 22 -1.87 15.40 -5.00
N ASN A 23 -1.99 15.09 -3.72
CA ASN A 23 -0.90 14.49 -2.97
C ASN A 23 -1.04 12.96 -3.04
N TYR A 24 0.07 12.25 -3.11
CA TYR A 24 0.11 10.79 -3.20
C TYR A 24 1.46 10.22 -2.78
N ILE A 25 1.46 8.93 -2.46
CA ILE A 25 2.65 8.10 -2.30
C ILE A 25 2.47 6.85 -3.17
N ASN A 26 3.45 6.53 -4.01
CA ASN A 26 3.43 5.32 -4.84
C ASN A 26 4.81 4.65 -4.90
N VAL A 27 4.78 3.33 -5.10
CA VAL A 27 5.94 2.51 -5.39
C VAL A 27 5.62 1.63 -6.59
N HIS A 28 6.45 1.70 -7.62
CA HIS A 28 6.42 0.77 -8.74
C HIS A 28 7.52 -0.27 -8.55
N VAL A 29 7.14 -1.54 -8.61
CA VAL A 29 8.04 -2.68 -8.48
C VAL A 29 8.20 -3.34 -9.85
N TYR A 30 9.43 -3.44 -10.33
CA TYR A 30 9.75 -4.09 -11.60
C TYR A 30 10.61 -5.32 -11.32
N GLY A 31 10.35 -6.39 -12.07
CA GLY A 31 11.03 -7.65 -11.84
C GLY A 31 10.73 -8.67 -12.92
N LYS A 32 11.36 -9.82 -12.79
CA LYS A 32 11.06 -11.00 -13.59
C LYS A 32 10.05 -11.86 -12.85
N VAL A 33 9.01 -12.29 -13.56
CA VAL A 33 8.01 -13.20 -13.01
C VAL A 33 8.48 -14.64 -13.23
N ARG A 34 8.35 -15.46 -12.21
CA ARG A 34 8.49 -16.92 -12.30
C ARG A 34 7.31 -17.60 -11.65
N MET A 35 6.86 -18.70 -12.23
CA MET A 35 5.77 -19.51 -11.66
C MET A 35 6.29 -20.32 -10.47
N LEU A 36 5.41 -20.53 -9.49
CA LEU A 36 5.67 -21.35 -8.31
C LEU A 36 4.87 -22.64 -8.43
N GLU A 37 5.52 -23.76 -8.14
CA GLU A 37 4.93 -25.09 -8.26
C GLU A 37 5.30 -25.96 -7.05
N GLY A 38 4.56 -27.05 -6.85
CA GLY A 38 4.85 -28.05 -5.82
C GLY A 38 5.02 -27.45 -4.42
N GLU A 39 6.14 -27.78 -3.77
CA GLU A 39 6.44 -27.33 -2.41
C GLU A 39 6.57 -25.82 -2.28
N GLU A 40 7.03 -25.12 -3.33
CA GLU A 40 7.20 -23.66 -3.29
C GLU A 40 5.84 -22.95 -3.29
N LEU A 41 4.89 -23.44 -4.09
CA LEU A 41 3.50 -22.98 -4.05
C LEU A 41 2.85 -23.28 -2.70
N LYS A 42 3.05 -24.50 -2.16
CA LYS A 42 2.53 -24.88 -0.85
C LYS A 42 3.06 -23.96 0.25
N SER A 43 4.36 -23.67 0.25
CA SER A 43 5.00 -22.77 1.21
C SER A 43 4.44 -21.35 1.15
N LEU A 44 4.20 -20.82 -0.06
CA LEU A 44 3.55 -19.52 -0.22
C LEU A 44 2.14 -19.51 0.40
N LEU A 45 1.34 -20.54 0.14
CA LEU A 45 -0.02 -20.64 0.67
C LEU A 45 -0.02 -20.76 2.20
N ASP A 46 0.88 -21.56 2.77
CA ASP A 46 1.05 -21.67 4.23
C ASP A 46 1.44 -20.32 4.86
N GLN A 47 2.35 -19.56 4.24
CA GLN A 47 2.71 -18.21 4.69
C GLN A 47 1.52 -17.25 4.67
N LEU A 48 0.67 -17.33 3.63
CA LEU A 48 -0.55 -16.53 3.54
C LEU A 48 -1.56 -16.90 4.64
N ILE A 49 -1.76 -18.19 4.90
CA ILE A 49 -2.63 -18.66 5.99
C ILE A 49 -2.09 -18.14 7.33
N LYS A 50 -0.80 -18.35 7.62
CA LYS A 50 -0.17 -17.86 8.87
C LYS A 50 -0.32 -16.36 9.06
N LYS A 51 -0.25 -15.57 7.99
CA LYS A 51 -0.40 -14.12 8.04
C LYS A 51 -1.83 -13.68 8.36
N HIS A 52 -2.82 -14.32 7.74
CA HIS A 52 -4.22 -13.86 7.79
C HIS A 52 -5.03 -14.54 8.90
N GLU A 53 -4.66 -15.75 9.30
CA GLU A 53 -5.29 -16.53 10.38
C GLU A 53 -4.47 -16.52 11.68
N ALA A 54 -3.56 -15.54 11.80
CA ALA A 54 -2.75 -15.37 12.99
C ALA A 54 -3.64 -15.23 14.23
N GLY A 55 -3.49 -16.16 15.19
CA GLY A 55 -4.23 -16.15 16.46
C GLY A 55 -5.60 -16.85 16.43
N THR A 56 -6.05 -17.38 15.29
CA THR A 56 -7.32 -18.15 15.22
C THR A 56 -7.13 -19.64 15.51
N GLY A 57 -5.89 -20.13 15.46
CA GLY A 57 -5.56 -21.56 15.58
C GLY A 57 -5.75 -22.34 14.28
N TYR A 58 -6.24 -21.69 13.22
CA TYR A 58 -6.32 -22.29 11.89
C TYR A 58 -4.93 -22.39 11.26
N SER A 59 -4.59 -23.55 10.70
CA SER A 59 -3.29 -23.81 10.08
C SER A 59 -3.43 -24.79 8.92
N MET A 60 -2.50 -24.70 7.96
CA MET A 60 -2.45 -25.64 6.84
C MET A 60 -2.18 -27.08 7.30
N ASP A 61 -1.38 -27.26 8.35
CA ASP A 61 -1.07 -28.58 8.93
C ASP A 61 -2.28 -29.25 9.59
N GLY A 62 -3.32 -28.47 9.92
CA GLY A 62 -4.60 -28.98 10.41
C GLY A 62 -5.53 -29.53 9.32
N LEU A 63 -5.15 -29.44 8.05
CA LEU A 63 -5.96 -29.88 6.91
C LEU A 63 -5.52 -31.26 6.39
N PRO A 64 -6.45 -32.07 5.86
CA PRO A 64 -6.10 -33.29 5.14
C PRO A 64 -5.19 -33.01 3.94
N ALA A 65 -4.14 -33.82 3.75
CA ALA A 65 -3.15 -33.59 2.70
C ALA A 65 -3.74 -33.68 1.28
N ASP A 66 -4.65 -34.63 1.06
CA ASP A 66 -5.38 -34.81 -0.20
C ASP A 66 -6.27 -33.61 -0.55
N PHE A 67 -6.88 -33.00 0.46
CA PHE A 67 -7.63 -31.76 0.31
C PHE A 67 -6.71 -30.62 -0.14
N VAL A 68 -5.57 -30.42 0.53
CA VAL A 68 -4.62 -29.36 0.18
C VAL A 68 -4.07 -29.54 -1.23
N GLU A 69 -3.65 -30.75 -1.59
CA GLU A 69 -3.14 -31.06 -2.93
C GLU A 69 -4.18 -30.77 -4.03
N LYS A 70 -5.45 -31.14 -3.79
CA LYS A 70 -6.54 -30.88 -4.72
C LYS A 70 -6.80 -29.39 -4.92
N GLU A 71 -6.86 -28.61 -3.85
CA GLU A 71 -7.09 -27.17 -3.94
C GLU A 71 -5.92 -26.45 -4.63
N MET A 72 -4.68 -26.92 -4.43
CA MET A 72 -3.50 -26.36 -5.10
C MET A 72 -3.57 -26.48 -6.63
N LEU A 73 -4.24 -27.49 -7.20
CA LEU A 73 -4.42 -27.62 -8.65
C LEU A 73 -5.25 -26.47 -9.26
N GLY A 74 -6.06 -25.78 -8.44
CA GLY A 74 -6.85 -24.62 -8.85
C GLY A 74 -6.12 -23.28 -8.74
N VAL A 75 -4.87 -23.26 -8.28
CA VAL A 75 -4.14 -22.03 -7.95
C VAL A 75 -2.84 -21.95 -8.74
N ALA A 76 -2.62 -20.80 -9.39
CA ALA A 76 -1.34 -20.47 -10.01
C ALA A 76 -0.60 -19.44 -9.14
N GLY A 77 0.43 -19.89 -8.42
CA GLY A 77 1.33 -18.99 -7.69
C GLY A 77 2.44 -18.47 -8.59
N PHE A 78 2.91 -17.26 -8.32
CA PHE A 78 4.08 -16.69 -8.96
C PHE A 78 4.87 -15.85 -7.97
N ALA A 79 6.17 -15.72 -8.22
CA ALA A 79 7.04 -14.76 -7.55
C ALA A 79 7.52 -13.71 -8.54
N LEU A 80 7.75 -12.49 -8.03
CA LEU A 80 8.37 -11.40 -8.76
C LEU A 80 9.77 -11.19 -8.18
N ASP A 81 10.80 -11.58 -8.94
CA ASP A 81 12.18 -11.31 -8.58
C ASP A 81 12.46 -9.82 -8.87
N VAL A 82 12.47 -9.02 -7.79
CA VAL A 82 12.58 -7.56 -7.87
C VAL A 82 13.94 -7.15 -8.44
N THR A 83 13.90 -6.34 -9.49
CA THR A 83 15.09 -5.80 -10.18
C THR A 83 15.18 -4.28 -10.08
N ARG A 84 14.05 -3.59 -9.90
CA ARG A 84 13.99 -2.14 -9.72
C ARG A 84 12.80 -1.74 -8.87
N LEU A 85 13.00 -0.72 -8.05
CA LEU A 85 11.98 -0.05 -7.27
C LEU A 85 12.01 1.44 -7.61
N ASP A 86 10.90 1.96 -8.12
CA ASP A 86 10.73 3.38 -8.36
C ASP A 86 9.68 3.91 -7.36
N ALA A 87 10.10 4.74 -6.41
CA ALA A 87 9.20 5.36 -5.43
C ALA A 87 9.05 6.84 -5.73
N ALA A 88 7.81 7.34 -5.68
CA ALA A 88 7.55 8.77 -5.77
C ALA A 88 6.54 9.20 -4.71
N SER A 89 6.68 10.46 -4.28
CA SER A 89 5.72 11.08 -3.40
C SER A 89 5.58 12.56 -3.70
N LYS A 90 4.33 13.01 -3.75
CA LYS A 90 3.98 14.42 -3.80
C LYS A 90 3.15 14.70 -2.57
N LEU A 91 3.72 15.43 -1.62
CA LEU A 91 3.16 15.68 -0.30
C LEU A 91 3.14 17.18 0.01
N SER A 92 3.04 18.02 -1.02
CA SER A 92 3.08 19.49 -0.90
C SER A 92 4.32 19.99 -0.15
N GLN A 93 5.43 19.27 -0.22
CA GLN A 93 6.67 19.56 0.50
C GLN A 93 7.34 20.89 0.09
N ASN A 94 7.02 21.39 -1.10
CA ASN A 94 7.58 22.64 -1.65
C ASN A 94 6.70 23.88 -1.35
N ARG A 95 5.76 23.78 -0.40
CA ARG A 95 4.88 24.90 -0.01
C ARG A 95 5.44 25.64 1.20
N ASP A 96 5.09 26.92 1.32
CA ASP A 96 5.36 27.73 2.50
C ASP A 96 4.67 27.13 3.75
N ASP A 97 5.15 27.52 4.92
CA ASP A 97 4.71 26.95 6.20
C ASP A 97 3.22 27.15 6.48
N GLU A 98 2.67 28.30 6.09
CA GLU A 98 1.27 28.63 6.32
C GLU A 98 0.36 27.76 5.44
N SER A 99 0.61 27.72 4.13
CA SER A 99 -0.13 26.86 3.20
C SER A 99 0.02 25.39 3.59
N TYR A 100 1.21 24.97 4.00
CA TYR A 100 1.47 23.59 4.42
C TYR A 100 0.65 23.19 5.66
N ALA A 101 0.68 24.01 6.71
CA ALA A 101 -0.09 23.77 7.93
C ALA A 101 -1.60 23.82 7.65
N SER A 102 -2.04 24.75 6.81
CA SER A 102 -3.43 24.84 6.35
C SER A 102 -3.90 23.57 5.64
N ILE A 103 -3.10 23.04 4.71
CA ILE A 103 -3.41 21.78 4.00
C ILE A 103 -3.58 20.64 5.00
N ILE A 104 -2.64 20.45 5.93
CA ILE A 104 -2.72 19.39 6.96
C ILE A 104 -3.99 19.52 7.80
N SER A 105 -4.33 20.74 8.23
CA SER A 105 -5.53 21.01 9.03
C SER A 105 -6.79 20.61 8.27
N HIS A 106 -6.93 21.05 7.03
CA HIS A 106 -8.09 20.71 6.19
C HIS A 106 -8.17 19.22 5.87
N LEU A 107 -7.05 18.55 5.61
CA LEU A 107 -7.02 17.10 5.36
C LEU A 107 -7.49 16.30 6.57
N LYS A 108 -7.05 16.66 7.79
CA LYS A 108 -7.52 16.01 9.03
C LYS A 108 -8.99 16.29 9.32
N ALA A 109 -9.48 17.50 9.01
CA ALA A 109 -10.88 17.87 9.22
C ALA A 109 -11.86 17.24 8.22
N ARG A 110 -11.37 16.75 7.06
CA ARG A 110 -12.21 16.19 6.00
C ARG A 110 -12.89 14.87 6.39
N GLY A 111 -12.36 14.13 7.36
CA GLY A 111 -12.97 12.89 7.87
C GLY A 111 -12.83 11.67 6.96
N GLU A 112 -11.88 11.71 6.01
CA GLU A 112 -11.55 10.59 5.13
C GLU A 112 -10.23 9.96 5.55
N ASP A 113 -10.18 8.63 5.67
CA ASP A 113 -8.97 7.90 6.10
C ASP A 113 -7.76 8.20 5.22
N ALA A 114 -7.94 8.19 3.89
CA ALA A 114 -6.86 8.49 2.95
C ALA A 114 -6.33 9.93 3.10
N SER A 115 -7.21 10.90 3.38
CA SER A 115 -6.82 12.29 3.65
C SER A 115 -6.04 12.40 4.96
N ALA A 116 -6.47 11.67 6.01
CA ALA A 116 -5.78 11.64 7.30
C ALA A 116 -4.39 10.97 7.20
N GLU A 117 -4.28 9.87 6.44
CA GLU A 117 -3.02 9.18 6.18
C GLU A 117 -2.02 10.09 5.44
N VAL A 118 -2.45 10.75 4.36
CA VAL A 118 -1.61 11.75 3.67
C VAL A 118 -1.18 12.88 4.62
N ALA A 119 -2.07 13.36 5.49
CA ALA A 119 -1.72 14.42 6.44
C ALA A 119 -0.67 13.98 7.47
N ASN A 120 -0.66 12.70 7.87
CA ASN A 120 0.37 12.15 8.75
C ASN A 120 1.69 11.98 8.00
N GLU A 121 1.66 11.44 6.79
CA GLU A 121 2.85 11.28 5.94
C GLU A 121 3.51 12.62 5.59
N MET A 122 2.70 13.67 5.38
CA MET A 122 3.18 15.04 5.28
C MET A 122 4.01 15.39 6.54
N LYS A 123 3.43 15.27 7.73
CA LYS A 123 4.12 15.62 8.99
C LYS A 123 5.42 14.86 9.18
N ASP A 124 5.40 13.55 8.96
CA ASP A 124 6.54 12.67 9.28
C ASP A 124 7.75 12.91 8.37
N ARG A 125 7.53 13.46 7.17
CA ARG A 125 8.58 13.65 6.16
C ARG A 125 9.09 15.07 6.03
N ARG A 126 8.51 16.04 6.76
CA ARG A 126 9.02 17.41 6.78
C ARG A 126 10.18 17.49 7.76
N LYS A 127 11.39 17.68 7.22
CA LYS A 127 12.59 18.01 7.99
C LYS A 127 12.62 19.48 8.36
#